data_AF-A0A973H3G2-F1
#
_entry.id   AF-A0A973H3G2-F1
#
_cell.length_a   1.000
_cell.length_b   1.000
_cell.length_c   1.000
_cell.angle_alpha   90.00
_cell.angle_beta   90.00
_cell.angle_gamma   90.00
#
_symmetry.space_group_name_H-M   'P 1'
#
loop_
_entity.id
_entity.type
_entity.pdbx_description
1 polymer ?
#
loop_
_entity_poly.entity_id
_entity_poly.type
_entity_poly.pdbx_seq_one_letter_code
_entity_poly.pdbx_strand_id
1 'polypeptide(L)' 'MAVSGAEEGQSVQSAEQPVGIDELLERVREGYDRIEPQEAYDAAQRGAALLVDIRYAALRDRDGVIPGALVVERNEL' A
#
# COMPACT_ATOMS: atom_id res chain seq x y z
N MET A 1 47.08 -33.24 -21.85
CA MET A 1 47.35 -32.84 -20.46
C MET A 1 46.75 -31.44 -20.33
N ALA A 2 45.45 -31.26 -20.02
CA ALA A 2 44.79 -31.36 -18.70
C ALA A 2 45.61 -30.59 -17.64
N VAL A 3 45.12 -29.51 -17.02
CA VAL A 3 43.89 -29.31 -16.21
C VAL A 3 43.57 -27.79 -16.19
N SER A 4 42.32 -27.30 -16.27
CA SER A 4 41.19 -27.38 -15.33
C SER A 4 41.39 -26.57 -14.03
N GLY A 5 40.42 -25.70 -13.74
CA GLY A 5 40.21 -25.00 -12.47
C GLY A 5 40.23 -23.47 -12.63
N ALA A 6 39.23 -22.69 -12.25
CA ALA A 6 37.92 -22.96 -11.69
C ALA A 6 37.01 -21.76 -12.00
N GLU A 7 35.76 -22.06 -12.31
CA GLU A 7 34.66 -21.10 -12.35
C GLU A 7 34.36 -20.55 -10.94
N GLU A 8 33.44 -19.58 -10.92
CA GLU A 8 32.68 -19.12 -9.76
C GLU A 8 33.26 -17.93 -8.97
N GLY A 9 33.46 -16.83 -9.68
CA GLY A 9 33.18 -15.51 -9.11
C GLY A 9 31.67 -15.28 -9.13
N GLN A 10 31.00 -15.83 -8.12
CA GLN A 10 29.56 -15.76 -7.86
C GLN A 10 28.95 -14.44 -8.33
N SER A 11 27.90 -14.57 -9.14
CA SER A 11 26.94 -13.52 -9.46
C SER A 11 26.56 -12.81 -8.17
N VAL A 12 27.18 -11.65 -7.94
CA VAL A 12 26.80 -10.75 -6.87
C VAL A 12 25.33 -10.47 -7.15
N GLN A 13 24.50 -11.03 -6.27
CA GLN A 13 23.05 -11.09 -6.32
C GLN A 13 22.53 -9.88 -7.07
N SER A 14 21.78 -10.12 -8.16
CA SER A 14 20.89 -9.10 -8.71
C SER A 14 20.09 -8.60 -7.51
N ALA A 15 20.48 -7.46 -6.95
CA ALA A 15 19.66 -6.75 -5.99
C ALA A 15 18.37 -6.54 -6.75
N GLU A 16 17.35 -7.34 -6.46
CA GLU A 16 16.06 -7.27 -7.09
C GLU A 16 15.69 -5.80 -7.12
N GLN A 17 15.61 -5.25 -8.34
CA GLN A 17 15.27 -3.85 -8.48
C GLN A 17 13.98 -3.63 -7.68
N PRO A 18 13.90 -2.59 -6.84
CA PRO A 18 12.69 -2.32 -6.10
C PRO A 18 11.51 -2.37 -7.06
N VAL A 19 10.53 -3.22 -6.76
CA VAL A 19 9.30 -3.31 -7.56
C VAL A 19 8.74 -1.91 -7.76
N GLY A 20 8.30 -1.62 -9.00
CA GLY A 20 7.71 -0.33 -9.31
C GLY A 20 6.49 -0.06 -8.41
N ILE A 21 6.18 1.21 -8.15
CA ILE A 21 5.03 1.56 -7.31
C ILE A 21 3.73 0.95 -7.84
N ASP A 22 3.55 0.90 -9.16
CA ASP A 22 2.35 0.32 -9.77
C ASP A 22 2.22 -1.18 -9.50
N GLU A 23 3.31 -1.94 -9.68
CA GLU A 23 3.35 -3.39 -9.41
C GLU A 23 3.15 -3.68 -7.92
N LEU A 24 3.76 -2.89 -7.05
CA LEU A 24 3.57 -3.02 -5.60
C LEU A 24 2.11 -2.77 -5.22
N LEU A 25 1.50 -1.72 -5.77
CA LEU A 25 0.09 -1.41 -5.51
C LEU A 25 -0.85 -2.49 -6.04
N GLU A 26 -0.57 -3.05 -7.21
CA GLU A 26 -1.36 -4.16 -7.78
C GLU A 26 -1.35 -5.37 -6.85
N ARG A 27 -0.16 -5.87 -6.48
CA ARG A 27 -0.01 -7.00 -5.56
C ARG A 27 -0.71 -6.77 -4.21
N VAL A 28 -0.59 -5.57 -3.65
CA VAL A 28 -1.21 -5.26 -2.35
C VAL A 28 -2.74 -5.18 -2.47
N ARG A 29 -3.26 -4.64 -3.57
CA ARG A 29 -4.71 -4.51 -3.80
C ARG A 29 -5.40 -5.85 -3.99
N GLU A 30 -4.70 -6.88 -4.49
CA GLU A 30 -5.24 -8.25 -4.55
C GLU A 30 -5.60 -8.81 -3.17
N GLY A 31 -4.96 -8.32 -2.11
CA GLY A 31 -5.22 -8.76 -0.73
C GLY A 31 -6.39 -8.04 -0.03
N TYR A 32 -7.02 -7.05 -0.66
CA TYR A 32 -8.08 -6.25 -0.05
C TYR A 32 -9.40 -6.36 -0.81
N ASP A 33 -10.50 -6.46 -0.07
CA ASP A 33 -11.83 -6.27 -0.64
C ASP A 33 -12.08 -4.76 -0.84
N ARG A 34 -12.36 -4.37 -2.08
CA ARG A 34 -12.55 -2.98 -2.46
C ARG A 34 -14.04 -2.68 -2.58
N ILE A 35 -14.52 -1.87 -1.65
CA ILE A 35 -15.91 -1.42 -1.60
C ILE A 35 -16.10 -0.10 -2.37
N GLU A 36 -17.28 0.08 -2.96
CA GLU A 36 -17.62 1.32 -3.65
C GLU A 36 -17.94 2.46 -2.67
N PRO A 37 -17.73 3.74 -3.06
CA PRO A 37 -17.89 4.88 -2.14
C PRO A 37 -19.26 4.96 -1.47
N GLN A 38 -20.34 4.68 -2.21
CA GLN A 38 -21.69 4.73 -1.66
C GLN A 38 -21.93 3.62 -0.64
N GLU A 39 -21.46 2.41 -0.93
CA GLU A 39 -21.59 1.26 -0.03
C GLU A 39 -20.82 1.48 1.27
N ALA A 40 -19.61 2.05 1.18
CA ALA A 40 -18.80 2.43 2.33
C ALA A 40 -19.51 3.44 3.22
N TYR A 41 -20.08 4.50 2.61
CA TYR A 41 -20.82 5.53 3.33
C TYR A 41 -22.05 4.95 4.02
N ASP A 42 -22.84 4.15 3.31
CA ASP A 42 -24.06 3.55 3.84
C ASP A 42 -23.76 2.55 4.97
N ALA A 43 -22.69 1.76 4.85
CA ALA A 43 -22.26 0.83 5.89
C ALA A 43 -21.84 1.57 7.17
N ALA A 44 -21.12 2.68 7.03
CA ALA A 44 -20.72 3.52 8.15
C ALA A 44 -21.92 4.17 8.84
N GLN A 45 -22.87 4.72 8.07
CA GLN A 45 -24.08 5.35 8.60
C GLN A 45 -24.97 4.37 9.38
N ARG A 46 -24.98 3.09 8.98
CA ARG A 46 -25.70 2.02 9.71
C ARG A 46 -24.91 1.44 10.89
N GLY A 47 -23.68 1.90 11.14
CA GLY A 47 -22.79 1.36 12.18
C GLY A 47 -22.25 -0.04 11.89
N ALA A 48 -22.33 -0.50 10.63
CA ALA A 48 -21.80 -1.79 10.19
C ALA A 48 -20.31 -1.72 9.81
N ALA A 49 -19.78 -0.51 9.60
CA ALA A 49 -18.38 -0.26 9.27
C ALA A 49 -17.86 1.01 9.95
N LEU A 50 -16.53 1.15 10.02
CA LEU A 50 -15.84 2.35 10.48
C LEU A 50 -15.05 2.96 9.31
N LEU A 51 -15.29 4.23 9.01
CA LEU A 51 -14.45 4.98 8.08
C LEU A 51 -13.22 5.49 8.82
N VAL A 52 -12.03 5.25 8.27
CA VAL A 52 -10.76 5.74 8.81
C VAL A 52 -10.09 6.63 7.78
N ASP A 53 -9.85 7.89 8.12
CA ASP A 53 -9.11 8.83 7.29
C ASP A 53 -7.64 8.83 7.68
N ILE A 54 -6.80 8.35 6.76
CA ILE A 54 -5.36 8.22 6.95
C ILE A 54 -4.52 9.35 6.32
N ARG A 55 -5.19 10.34 5.71
CA ARG A 55 -4.53 11.48 5.03
C ARG A 55 -3.80 12.34 6.05
N TYR A 56 -2.81 13.12 5.61
CA TYR A 56 -2.18 14.13 6.46
C TYR A 56 -3.07 15.37 6.66
N ALA A 57 -2.84 16.12 7.74
CA ALA A 57 -3.67 17.26 8.14
C ALA A 57 -3.96 18.28 7.02
N ALA A 58 -2.94 18.69 6.27
CA ALA A 58 -3.13 19.70 5.22
C ALA A 58 -4.08 19.27 4.08
N LEU A 59 -4.26 17.97 3.80
CA LEU A 59 -5.30 17.53 2.86
C LEU A 59 -6.70 17.64 3.46
N ARG A 60 -6.85 17.33 4.75
CA ARG A 60 -8.14 17.45 5.44
C ARG A 60 -8.58 18.90 5.55
N ASP A 61 -7.63 19.81 5.79
CA ASP A 61 -7.89 21.26 5.84
C ASP A 61 -8.35 21.80 4.47
N ARG A 62 -7.80 21.24 3.38
CA ARG A 62 -8.15 21.63 2.01
C ARG A 62 -9.46 21.00 1.51
N ASP A 63 -9.61 19.70 1.70
CA ASP A 63 -10.66 18.88 1.05
C ASP A 63 -11.83 18.55 2.00
N GLY A 64 -11.70 18.90 3.28
CA GLY A 64 -12.63 18.49 4.32
C GLY A 64 -12.46 17.03 4.73
N VAL A 65 -13.32 16.61 5.66
CA VAL A 65 -13.33 15.26 6.25
C VAL A 65 -14.73 14.67 6.09
N ILE A 66 -14.80 13.36 5.88
CA ILE A 66 -16.07 12.64 5.85
C ILE A 66 -16.67 12.65 7.27
N PRO A 67 -17.92 13.11 7.46
CA PRO A 67 -18.54 13.12 8.78
C PRO A 67 -18.53 11.73 9.44
N GLY A 68 -18.10 11.67 10.70
CA GLY A 68 -18.03 10.41 11.47
C GLY A 68 -16.81 9.54 11.20
N ALA A 69 -15.91 9.92 10.28
CA ALA A 69 -14.66 9.19 10.06
C ALA A 69 -13.68 9.39 11.23
N LEU A 70 -13.02 8.31 11.64
CA LEU A 70 -11.93 8.35 12.61
C LEU A 70 -10.64 8.77 11.91
N VAL A 71 -9.96 9.78 12.44
CA VAL A 71 -8.68 10.24 11.89
C VAL A 71 -7.54 9.46 12.52
N VAL A 72 -6.82 8.70 11.69
CA VAL A 72 -5.58 7.99 12.08
C VAL A 72 -4.54 8.27 11.01
N GLU A 73 -3.79 9.36 11.18
CA GLU A 73 -2.80 9.79 10.20
C GLU A 73 -1.71 8.73 10.00
N ARG A 74 -1.43 8.36 8.75
CA ARG A 74 -0.35 7.43 8.44
C ARG A 74 1.00 8.15 8.60
N ASN A 75 1.79 7.73 9.58
CA ASN A 75 3.19 8.18 9.70
C ASN A 75 4.03 7.65 8.53
N GLU A 76 4.88 8.51 7.96
CA GLU A 76 5.94 8.11 7.04
C GLU A 76 7.17 7.80 7.90
N LEU A 77 7.55 6.52 7.99
CA LEU A 77 8.79 6.07 8.62
C LEU A 77 9.90 5.97 7.58
#